data_AF-A0A2J8L8N0-F1
#
_entry.id   AF-A0A2J8L8N0-F1
#
_cell.length_a   1.000
_cell.length_b   1.000
_cell.length_c   1.000
_cell.angle_alpha   90.00
_cell.angle_beta   90.00
_cell.angle_gamma   90.00
#
_symmetry.space_group_name_H-M   'P 1'
#
loop_
_entity.id
_entity.type
_entity.pdbx_description
1 polymer ?
#
loop_
_entity_poly.entity_id
_entity_poly.type
_entity_poly.pdbx_seq_one_letter_code
_entity_poly.pdbx_strand_id
1 'polypeptide(L)' 'MNELKNLQAEGLTTLGQSLRTAFDLLNLNRLVTGIDNYGQGRNPFFLEPAIIITITDGSKLTTTSGVQDEVLGTHRWN' A
#
# COMPACT_ATOMS: atom_id res chain seq x y z
N MET A 1 -17.25 -1.96 -10.20
CA MET A 1 -17.42 -0.60 -10.79
C MET A 1 -18.37 0.30 -10.01
N ASN A 2 -19.29 -0.23 -9.17
CA ASN A 2 -20.21 0.61 -8.41
C ASN A 2 -19.49 1.44 -7.33
N GLU A 3 -18.59 0.81 -6.55
CA GLU A 3 -17.80 1.51 -5.51
C GLU A 3 -17.01 2.70 -6.06
N LEU A 4 -16.31 2.51 -7.19
CA LEU A 4 -15.53 3.59 -7.82
C LEU A 4 -16.41 4.75 -8.30
N LYS A 5 -17.63 4.47 -8.77
CA LYS A 5 -18.57 5.49 -9.25
C LYS A 5 -19.11 6.36 -8.12
N ASN A 6 -19.25 5.78 -6.93
CA ASN A 6 -19.85 6.44 -5.77
C ASN A 6 -18.79 6.98 -4.78
N LEU A 7 -17.53 7.04 -5.20
CA LEU A 7 -16.43 7.51 -4.34
C LEU A 7 -16.59 9.00 -4.05
N GLN A 8 -16.56 9.36 -2.76
CA GLN A 8 -16.66 10.73 -2.30
C GLN A 8 -15.31 11.20 -1.76
N ALA A 9 -14.91 12.43 -2.10
CA ALA A 9 -13.67 13.03 -1.66
C ALA A 9 -13.87 13.67 -0.27
N GLU A 10 -13.81 12.84 0.77
CA GLU A 10 -14.05 13.22 2.15
C GLU A 10 -12.93 12.71 3.06
N GLY A 11 -12.56 13.49 4.08
CA GLY A 11 -11.59 13.08 5.10
C GLY A 11 -10.18 13.66 4.91
N LEU A 12 -9.19 12.96 5.48
CA LEU A 12 -7.79 13.39 5.57
C LEU A 12 -6.91 12.59 4.60
N THR A 13 -5.73 13.14 4.26
CA THR A 13 -4.77 12.52 3.34
C THR A 13 -3.89 11.48 4.06
N THR A 14 -4.46 10.31 4.38
CA THR A 14 -3.78 9.24 5.14
C THR A 14 -2.99 8.25 4.26
N LEU A 15 -2.16 8.77 3.35
CA LEU A 15 -1.51 7.98 2.30
C LEU A 15 -0.74 6.74 2.82
N GLY A 16 0.04 6.89 3.89
CA GLY A 16 0.83 5.79 4.45
C GLY A 16 -0.05 4.61 4.92
N GLN A 17 -1.18 4.89 5.57
CA GLN A 17 -2.11 3.87 6.01
C GLN A 17 -2.81 3.20 4.83
N SER A 18 -3.23 3.98 3.82
CA SER A 18 -3.85 3.44 2.60
C SER A 18 -2.91 2.52 1.85
N LEU A 19 -1.63 2.89 1.70
CA LEU A 19 -0.61 2.05 1.08
C LEU A 19 -0.35 0.77 1.87
N ARG A 20 -0.24 0.87 3.20
CA ARG A 20 -0.09 -0.31 4.06
C ARG A 20 -1.24 -1.28 3.84
N THR A 21 -2.48 -0.81 3.86
CA THR A 21 -3.66 -1.64 3.62
C THR A 21 -3.65 -2.27 2.23
N ALA A 22 -3.23 -1.53 1.19
CA ALA A 22 -3.08 -2.08 -0.16
C ALA A 22 -2.02 -3.20 -0.20
N PHE A 23 -0.87 -3.02 0.44
CA PHE A 23 0.16 -4.05 0.53
C PHE A 23 -0.30 -5.27 1.33
N ASP A 24 -0.97 -5.07 2.47
CA ASP A 24 -1.51 -6.18 3.26
C ASP A 24 -2.52 -6.99 2.42
N LEU A 25 -3.41 -6.31 1.68
CA LEU A 25 -4.38 -6.94 0.79
C LEU A 25 -3.70 -7.76 -0.32
N LEU A 26 -2.70 -7.20 -1.00
CA LEU A 26 -1.94 -7.91 -2.04
C LEU A 26 -1.19 -9.12 -1.50
N ASN A 27 -0.81 -9.11 -0.23
CA ASN A 27 -0.03 -10.19 0.37
C ASN A 27 -0.88 -11.24 1.10
N LEU A 28 -2.21 -11.08 1.20
CA LEU A 28 -3.09 -11.97 1.99
C LEU A 28 -2.93 -13.45 1.65
N ASN A 29 -2.87 -13.78 0.36
CA ASN A 29 -2.93 -15.18 -0.10
C ASN A 29 -1.57 -15.77 -0.45
N ARG A 30 -0.48 -14.99 -0.36
CA ARG A 30 0.85 -15.44 -0.81
C ARG A 30 1.40 -16.60 0.01
N LEU A 31 1.03 -16.70 1.28
CA LEU A 31 1.40 -17.83 2.14
C LEU A 31 0.52 -19.06 1.88
N VAL A 32 -0.79 -18.86 1.72
CA VAL A 32 -1.75 -19.95 1.50
C VAL A 32 -1.52 -20.64 0.17
N THR A 33 -1.17 -19.87 -0.86
CA THR A 33 -0.86 -20.37 -2.22
C THR A 33 0.55 -20.93 -2.35
N GLY A 34 1.40 -20.81 -1.32
CA GLY A 34 2.76 -21.30 -1.33
C GLY A 34 3.74 -20.48 -2.19
N ILE A 35 3.35 -19.26 -2.59
CA ILE A 35 4.21 -18.35 -3.35
C ILE A 35 5.42 -17.93 -2.52
N ASP A 36 5.20 -17.57 -1.25
CA ASP A 36 6.28 -17.34 -0.30
C ASP A 36 6.42 -18.52 0.66
N ASN A 37 7.23 -19.51 0.25
CA ASN A 37 7.53 -20.67 1.08
C ASN A 37 8.86 -20.50 1.81
N TYR A 38 8.80 -19.88 2.99
CA TYR A 38 9.98 -19.64 3.81
C TYR A 38 10.68 -20.94 4.22
N GLY A 39 12.00 -20.97 4.10
CA GLY A 39 12.82 -22.14 4.41
C GLY A 39 13.05 -23.12 3.25
N GLN A 40 12.41 -22.93 2.10
CA GLN A 40 12.60 -23.77 0.90
C GLN A 40 13.23 -23.02 -0.29
N GLY A 41 13.85 -21.87 -0.02
CA GLY A 41 14.40 -20.99 -1.05
C GLY A 41 13.34 -20.12 -1.73
N ARG A 42 13.74 -19.41 -2.79
CA ARG A 42 12.85 -18.58 -3.61
C ARG A 42 12.60 -19.28 -4.95
N ASN A 43 11.35 -19.47 -5.33
CA ASN A 43 11.00 -19.97 -6.65
C ASN A 43 10.66 -18.80 -7.59
N PRO A 44 11.54 -18.43 -8.55
CA PRO A 44 11.32 -17.28 -9.42
C PRO A 44 10.13 -17.46 -10.39
N PHE A 45 9.59 -18.67 -10.53
CA PHE A 45 8.45 -18.95 -11.40
C PHE A 45 7.09 -18.77 -10.71
N PHE A 46 7.05 -18.61 -9.38
CA PHE A 46 5.83 -18.35 -8.62
C PHE A 46 5.63 -16.84 -8.47
N LEU A 47 4.92 -16.26 -9.44
CA LEU A 47 4.73 -14.81 -9.55
C LEU A 47 3.27 -14.44 -9.29
N GLU A 48 3.06 -13.39 -8.49
CA GLU A 48 1.78 -12.69 -8.35
C GLU A 48 2.01 -11.22 -8.70
N PRO A 49 1.92 -10.86 -9.99
CA PRO A 49 2.20 -9.50 -10.43
C PRO A 49 1.10 -8.54 -9.95
N ALA A 50 1.51 -7.41 -9.37
CA ALA A 50 0.60 -6.37 -8.93
C ALA A 50 1.17 -4.98 -9.27
N ILE A 51 0.29 -4.04 -9.63
CA ILE A 51 0.62 -2.64 -9.88
C ILE A 51 -0.29 -1.80 -9.00
N ILE A 52 0.29 -0.89 -8.23
CA ILE A 52 -0.46 0.10 -7.45
C ILE A 52 -0.39 1.43 -8.18
N ILE A 53 -1.55 2.02 -8.47
CA ILE A 53 -1.68 3.37 -9.00
C ILE A 53 -2.23 4.25 -7.87
N THR A 54 -1.35 5.07 -7.30
CA THR A 54 -1.73 6.03 -6.27
C THR A 54 -2.09 7.36 -6.92
N ILE A 55 -3.37 7.73 -6.87
CA ILE A 55 -3.85 9.04 -7.33
C ILE A 55 -4.05 9.92 -6.10
N THR A 56 -3.28 10.99 -6.01
CA THR A 56 -3.32 11.97 -4.91
C THR A 56 -3.32 13.38 -5.50
N ASP A 57 -3.73 14.37 -4.71
CA ASP A 57 -3.84 15.78 -5.08
C ASP A 57 -2.48 16.50 -5.15
N GLY A 58 -1.39 15.84 -4.71
CA GLY A 58 -0.04 16.39 -4.70
C GLY A 58 0.18 17.47 -3.64
N SER A 59 -0.74 17.61 -2.68
CA SER A 59 -0.64 18.57 -1.58
C SER A 59 0.11 17.98 -0.38
N LYS A 60 0.23 18.75 0.71
CA LYS A 60 0.84 18.24 1.95
C LYS A 60 -0.06 17.17 2.58
N LEU A 61 0.56 16.12 3.11
CA LEU A 61 -0.19 15.05 3.78
C LEU A 61 -0.81 15.58 5.07
N THR A 62 -2.09 15.30 5.29
CA THR A 62 -2.81 15.69 6.50
C THR A 62 -3.13 14.46 7.32
N THR A 63 -2.87 14.56 8.62
CA THR A 63 -3.24 13.57 9.63
C THR A 63 -4.03 14.24 10.73
N THR A 64 -4.67 13.46 11.60
CA THR A 64 -5.43 14.00 12.73
C THR A 64 -4.56 14.85 13.68
N SER A 65 -3.25 14.63 13.68
CA SER A 65 -2.28 15.38 14.48
C SER A 65 -1.72 16.63 13.78
N GLY A 66 -2.10 16.89 12.52
CA GLY A 66 -1.63 18.02 11.74
C GLY A 66 -1.08 17.65 10.37
N VAL A 67 -0.40 18.61 9.75
CA VAL A 67 0.19 18.48 8.41
C VAL A 67 1.58 17.86 8.50
N GLN A 68 1.83 16.81 7.72
CA GLN A 68 3.13 16.16 7.60
C GLN A 68 3.89 16.72 6.38
N ASP A 69 5.15 17.10 6.60
CA ASP A 69 6.04 17.60 5.54
C ASP A 69 6.77 16.46 4.80
N GLU A 70 6.69 15.21 5.27
CA GLU A 70 7.41 14.06 4.70
C GLU A 70 6.42 12.98 4.24
N VAL A 71 6.63 12.44 3.03
CA VAL A 71 5.71 11.51 2.36
C VAL A 71 5.92 10.04 2.77
N LEU A 72 7.11 9.71 3.24
CA LEU A 72 7.50 8.38 3.71
C LEU A 72 8.62 8.61 4.71
N GLY A 73 8.52 8.05 5.92
CA GLY A 73 9.61 8.16 6.89
C GLY A 73 10.93 7.75 6.25
N THR A 74 11.87 8.68 6.15
CA THR A 74 13.28 8.39 5.92
C THR A 74 13.81 7.57 7.10
N HIS A 75 13.46 6.27 7.15
CA HIS A 75 14.39 5.30 7.69
C HIS A 75 15.58 5.28 6.74
N ARG A 76 16.55 6.14 7.05
CA ARG A 76 17.92 5.99 6.61
C ARG A 76 18.31 4.55 6.90
N TRP A 77 18.43 3.73 5.85
CA TRP A 77 19.15 2.47 5.92
C TRP A 77 20.60 2.84 6.22
N ASN A 78 20.94 2.85 7.51
CA ASN A 78 22.32 2.78 7.99
C ASN A 78 22.72 1.30 8.04
#